data_AF-A0A4R0RMY6-F1
#
_entry.id   AF-A0A4R0RMY6-F1
#
_cell.length_a   1.000
_cell.length_b   1.000
_cell.length_c   1.000
_cell.angle_alpha   90.00
_cell.angle_beta   90.00
_cell.angle_gamma   90.00
#
_symmetry.space_group_name_H-M   'P 1'
#
loop_
_entity.id
_entity.type
_entity.pdbx_description
1 polymer ?
#
loop_
_entity_poly.entity_id
_entity_poly.type
_entity_poly.pdbx_seq_one_letter_code
_entity_poly.pdbx_strand_id
1 'polypeptide(L)'
;MPATASSSLSRSTMPSFPFKLLTFVRAQVHKQRACHSDTQNMDSLPPPPPPKDVYRFPYDTSTASRDKPLPSRGPSVPFQPRNLPSSSPSPPVKFAHSHFTSPTAMMYEYPRRRNLSEPHETYEYIDAAEEEVQRQARLKREKENARLQQAAEEEQRRKALEAELQYAATLRRKREQQEREAEELKQIQLENRRRVEKEKRMAEAKKLQEWRDQQARRAAQVAMVKAESQKRRDEDRRRRILSSPKANSARYDEIVSGWVTVQSGDSLSSKRRFCSVRSHELKFFKDASTSSQIMETIGTAEIAKVSDNEDDFNGLESLQYAFGLETQDGRSFIVIPETSHQVEDFIAAIIQAAGL
;
A
#
# COMPACT_ATOMS: atom_id res chain seq x y z
N MET A 1 63.04 47.02 2.92
CA MET A 1 62.92 46.39 1.59
C MET A 1 62.96 44.88 1.79
N PRO A 2 61.98 44.05 1.36
CA PRO A 2 60.66 44.31 0.78
C PRO A 2 59.49 43.93 1.71
N ALA A 3 58.28 44.15 1.22
CA ALA A 3 56.98 44.10 1.86
C ALA A 3 56.11 42.92 1.34
N THR A 4 54.83 42.92 1.76
CA THR A 4 53.64 42.22 1.20
C THR A 4 53.34 40.82 1.78
N ALA A 5 52.10 40.40 2.04
CA ALA A 5 50.80 41.06 2.12
C ALA A 5 49.86 40.15 2.96
N SER A 6 49.18 40.71 3.96
CA SER A 6 48.18 40.00 4.76
C SER A 6 46.78 40.35 4.27
N SER A 7 46.09 39.34 3.76
CA SER A 7 44.74 39.38 3.22
C SER A 7 43.69 39.65 4.31
N SER A 8 42.99 40.76 4.16
CA SER A 8 41.83 41.19 4.94
C SER A 8 40.57 40.40 4.54
N LEU A 9 40.00 39.63 5.48
CA LEU A 9 38.64 39.10 5.37
C LEU A 9 37.68 40.03 6.12
N SER A 10 36.76 40.61 5.35
CA SER A 10 35.70 41.51 5.78
C SER A 10 34.70 40.81 6.69
N ARG A 11 34.52 41.34 7.90
CA ARG A 11 33.39 40.99 8.78
C ARG A 11 32.15 41.72 8.28
N SER A 12 31.19 40.94 7.77
CA SER A 12 29.83 41.40 7.52
C SER A 12 29.11 41.62 8.85
N THR A 13 28.78 42.88 9.11
CA THR A 13 27.91 43.35 10.18
C THR A 13 26.44 43.11 9.82
N MET A 14 25.74 42.29 10.58
CA MET A 14 24.28 42.19 10.54
C MET A 14 23.66 43.20 11.53
N PRO A 15 22.54 43.85 11.17
CA PRO A 15 21.92 44.87 12.00
C PRO A 15 21.24 44.28 13.25
N SER A 16 21.56 44.91 14.38
CA SER A 16 20.97 44.74 15.70
C SER A 16 19.52 45.25 15.72
N PHE A 17 18.56 44.35 15.95
CA PHE A 17 17.19 44.73 16.31
C PHE A 17 17.04 44.87 17.84
N PRO A 18 16.56 46.00 18.37
CA PRO A 18 16.29 46.15 19.79
C PRO A 18 14.86 45.70 20.12
N PHE A 19 14.69 44.49 20.65
CA PHE A 19 13.45 44.12 21.35
C PHE A 19 13.61 44.40 22.84
N LYS A 20 13.18 45.61 23.22
CA LYS A 20 12.93 46.00 24.60
C LYS A 20 11.51 45.59 25.00
N LEU A 21 11.41 45.06 26.22
CA LEU A 21 10.23 44.94 27.08
C LEU A 21 9.05 44.11 26.57
N LEU A 22 8.85 42.95 27.19
CA LEU A 22 7.61 42.73 27.95
C LEU A 22 7.87 41.76 29.11
N THR A 23 8.25 42.36 30.23
CA THR A 23 8.27 41.72 31.55
C THR A 23 6.86 41.83 32.10
N PHE A 24 6.05 40.77 32.09
CA PHE A 24 4.93 40.65 33.01
C PHE A 24 4.56 39.18 33.22
N VAL A 25 4.24 38.86 34.47
CA VAL A 25 3.73 37.58 35.01
C VAL A 25 4.80 36.54 35.37
N ARG A 26 5.58 36.90 36.40
CA ARG A 26 6.15 35.94 37.37
C ARG A 26 5.27 35.96 38.62
N ALA A 27 4.19 35.19 38.62
CA ALA A 27 3.38 34.90 39.81
C ALA A 27 2.54 33.64 39.61
N GLN A 28 3.19 32.47 39.63
CA GLN A 28 2.64 31.22 40.17
C GLN A 28 3.72 30.13 40.13
N VAL A 29 4.65 30.24 41.08
CA VAL A 29 5.46 29.11 41.51
C VAL A 29 4.79 28.54 42.77
N HIS A 30 4.77 27.21 42.87
CA HIS A 30 4.25 26.37 43.95
C HIS A 30 2.81 25.84 43.82
N LYS A 31 2.54 25.02 42.78
CA LYS A 31 1.63 23.86 42.89
C LYS A 31 1.65 22.89 41.68
N GLN A 32 2.82 22.60 41.09
CA GLN A 32 2.93 21.61 39.99
C GLN A 32 4.30 20.88 40.03
N ARG A 33 4.77 20.46 41.22
CA ARG A 33 5.95 19.57 41.35
C ARG A 33 5.54 18.30 42.09
N ALA A 34 4.73 17.46 41.44
CA ALA A 34 4.49 16.07 41.83
C ALA A 34 3.71 15.31 40.72
N CYS A 35 4.22 15.29 39.47
CA CYS A 35 3.69 14.36 38.43
C CYS A 35 4.46 14.38 37.10
N HIS A 36 5.79 14.55 37.07
CA HIS A 36 6.57 14.41 35.82
C HIS A 36 7.87 13.64 36.07
N SER A 37 7.75 12.33 36.18
CA SER A 37 8.85 11.37 36.03
C SER A 37 8.25 9.99 35.71
N ASP A 38 7.79 9.80 34.46
CA ASP A 38 7.59 8.48 33.86
C ASP A 38 7.16 8.61 32.38
N THR A 39 8.10 9.01 31.51
CA THR A 39 7.88 8.97 30.05
C THR A 39 9.00 8.25 29.29
N GLN A 40 9.86 7.48 29.97
CA GLN A 40 10.97 6.75 29.31
C GLN A 40 10.72 5.25 29.11
N ASN A 41 9.47 4.78 29.14
CA ASN A 41 9.18 3.36 28.87
C ASN A 41 7.84 3.13 28.15
N MET A 42 7.58 3.88 27.07
CA MET A 42 6.38 3.72 26.22
C MET A 42 6.65 2.95 24.91
N ASP A 43 7.89 2.50 24.67
CA ASP A 43 8.27 1.74 23.46
C ASP A 43 8.03 0.21 23.58
N SER A 44 7.42 -0.26 24.68
CA SER A 44 7.19 -1.69 24.95
C SER A 44 5.72 -2.05 25.18
N LEU A 45 4.78 -1.13 24.95
CA LEU A 45 3.36 -1.51 24.91
C LEU A 45 3.05 -2.09 23.52
N PRO A 46 2.59 -3.35 23.43
CA PRO A 46 2.15 -3.91 22.16
C PRO A 46 1.04 -3.04 21.57
N PRO A 47 0.99 -2.86 20.24
CA PRO A 47 -0.07 -2.08 19.61
C PRO A 47 -1.43 -2.60 20.09
N PRO A 48 -2.41 -1.71 20.36
CA PRO A 48 -3.73 -2.14 20.78
C PRO A 48 -4.27 -3.15 19.75
N PRO A 49 -4.90 -4.25 20.19
CA PRO A 49 -5.48 -5.21 19.27
C PRO A 49 -6.46 -4.45 18.36
N PRO A 50 -6.48 -4.75 17.05
CA PRO A 50 -7.41 -4.11 16.14
C PRO A 50 -8.84 -4.22 16.70
N PRO A 51 -9.68 -3.17 16.54
CA PRO A 51 -11.06 -3.21 16.99
C PRO A 51 -11.68 -4.50 16.49
N LYS A 52 -12.29 -5.23 17.42
CA LYS A 52 -12.95 -6.51 17.14
C LYS A 52 -14.16 -6.16 16.27
N ASP A 53 -13.94 -6.10 14.95
CA ASP A 53 -15.00 -5.91 13.99
C ASP A 53 -15.94 -7.10 14.19
N VAL A 54 -17.07 -6.82 14.83
CA VAL A 54 -18.21 -7.72 14.87
C VAL A 54 -18.79 -7.71 13.46
N TYR A 55 -18.06 -8.33 12.53
CA TYR A 55 -18.62 -8.79 11.29
C TYR A 55 -19.60 -9.90 11.67
N ARG A 56 -20.85 -9.49 11.93
CA ARG A 56 -22.02 -10.32 11.67
C ARG A 56 -22.00 -10.64 10.18
N PHE A 57 -21.22 -11.64 9.80
CA PHE A 57 -21.45 -12.34 8.56
C PHE A 57 -22.77 -13.09 8.74
N PRO A 58 -23.80 -12.85 7.91
CA PRO A 58 -24.89 -13.79 7.79
C PRO A 58 -24.31 -15.04 7.14
N TYR A 59 -23.91 -16.01 7.96
CA TYR A 59 -23.66 -17.35 7.47
C TYR A 59 -25.03 -17.94 7.13
N ASP A 60 -25.37 -17.94 5.84
CA ASP A 60 -26.29 -18.93 5.33
C ASP A 60 -25.65 -20.30 5.56
N THR A 61 -26.11 -20.97 6.60
CA THR A 61 -25.85 -22.38 6.86
C THR A 61 -26.55 -23.20 5.77
N SER A 62 -25.91 -23.34 4.62
CA SER A 62 -26.16 -24.44 3.70
C SER A 62 -24.96 -25.37 3.71
N THR A 63 -24.91 -26.18 4.77
CA THR A 63 -24.14 -27.42 4.83
C THR A 63 -24.67 -28.41 3.82
N ALA A 64 -24.00 -28.52 2.67
CA ALA A 64 -24.08 -29.72 1.84
C ALA A 64 -22.77 -29.95 1.08
N SER A 65 -22.13 -31.08 1.41
CA SER A 65 -21.28 -31.92 0.55
C SER A 65 -19.99 -31.29 0.00
N ARG A 66 -18.83 -31.53 0.61
CA ARG A 66 -18.02 -32.77 0.52
C ARG A 66 -17.50 -33.04 -0.91
N ASP A 67 -16.17 -32.94 -1.01
CA ASP A 67 -15.25 -33.53 -1.98
C ASP A 67 -15.46 -33.24 -3.48
N LYS A 68 -14.79 -32.19 -3.98
CA LYS A 68 -14.37 -32.11 -5.39
C LYS A 68 -12.91 -31.63 -5.49
N PRO A 69 -12.00 -32.40 -6.13
CA PRO A 69 -10.64 -31.95 -6.38
C PRO A 69 -10.62 -30.82 -7.42
N LEU A 70 -9.71 -29.87 -7.19
CA LEU A 70 -9.43 -28.70 -8.03
C LEU A 70 -9.14 -29.09 -9.49
N PRO A 71 -9.80 -28.47 -10.49
CA PRO A 71 -9.35 -28.59 -11.87
C PRO A 71 -8.08 -27.77 -12.10
N SER A 72 -7.11 -28.44 -12.74
CA SER A 72 -5.89 -27.91 -13.31
C SER A 72 -6.13 -26.64 -14.14
N ARG A 73 -5.27 -25.65 -13.89
CA ARG A 73 -5.24 -24.32 -14.49
C ARG A 73 -4.75 -24.41 -15.94
N GLY A 74 -5.68 -24.52 -16.89
CA GLY A 74 -5.40 -24.35 -18.32
C GLY A 74 -5.13 -22.88 -18.71
N PRO A 75 -4.44 -22.64 -19.84
CA PRO A 75 -4.02 -21.30 -20.26
C PRO A 75 -5.20 -20.43 -20.69
N SER A 76 -5.13 -19.17 -20.28
CA SER A 76 -6.09 -18.09 -20.54
C SER A 76 -6.38 -17.90 -22.03
N VAL A 77 -7.63 -18.12 -22.41
CA VAL A 77 -8.21 -17.71 -23.69
C VAL A 77 -8.65 -16.24 -23.57
N PRO A 78 -8.40 -15.36 -24.57
CA PRO A 78 -8.77 -13.96 -24.49
C PRO A 78 -10.30 -13.76 -24.58
N PHE A 79 -10.82 -12.94 -23.67
CA PHE A 79 -12.20 -12.47 -23.65
C PHE A 79 -12.56 -11.79 -24.99
N GLN A 80 -13.56 -12.34 -25.70
CA GLN A 80 -14.24 -11.63 -26.76
C GLN A 80 -15.34 -10.71 -26.18
N PRO A 81 -15.53 -9.49 -26.72
CA PRO A 81 -16.63 -8.62 -26.34
C PRO A 81 -17.96 -9.17 -26.87
N ARG A 82 -18.92 -9.31 -25.96
CA ARG A 82 -20.28 -9.77 -26.22
C ARG A 82 -21.06 -8.63 -26.89
N ASN A 83 -21.28 -8.72 -28.19
CA ASN A 83 -22.19 -7.86 -28.94
C ASN A 83 -23.64 -8.10 -28.44
N LEU A 84 -24.24 -7.09 -27.83
CA LEU A 84 -25.67 -7.04 -27.53
C LEU A 84 -26.41 -6.39 -28.70
N PRO A 85 -27.37 -7.07 -29.36
CA PRO A 85 -28.33 -6.42 -30.23
C PRO A 85 -29.45 -5.82 -29.38
N SER A 86 -29.41 -4.51 -29.14
CA SER A 86 -30.55 -3.77 -28.58
C SER A 86 -31.54 -3.48 -29.70
N SER A 87 -32.53 -4.38 -29.82
CA SER A 87 -33.72 -4.18 -30.64
C SER A 87 -34.59 -3.07 -30.05
N SER A 88 -34.78 -1.97 -30.78
CA SER A 88 -35.86 -1.03 -30.51
C SER A 88 -37.02 -1.30 -31.48
N PRO A 89 -38.25 -1.50 -30.97
CA PRO A 89 -39.40 -1.88 -31.79
C PRO A 89 -39.99 -0.68 -32.53
N SER A 90 -40.15 -0.80 -33.84
CA SER A 90 -40.94 0.12 -34.65
C SER A 90 -42.43 0.01 -34.31
N PRO A 91 -43.19 1.12 -34.26
CA PRO A 91 -44.63 1.08 -34.05
C PRO A 91 -45.36 0.57 -35.30
N PRO A 92 -46.47 -0.19 -35.16
CA PRO A 92 -47.24 -0.67 -36.30
C PRO A 92 -48.03 0.49 -36.93
N VAL A 93 -47.68 0.83 -38.17
CA VAL A 93 -48.48 1.70 -39.04
C VAL A 93 -49.77 0.97 -39.38
N LYS A 94 -50.88 1.39 -38.77
CA LYS A 94 -52.22 0.95 -39.15
C LYS A 94 -52.53 1.53 -40.54
N PHE A 95 -52.53 0.67 -41.55
CA PHE A 95 -53.11 0.97 -42.86
C PHE A 95 -54.60 1.26 -42.69
N ALA A 96 -54.99 2.53 -42.78
CA ALA A 96 -56.37 2.91 -42.97
C ALA A 96 -56.77 2.50 -44.41
N HIS A 97 -57.65 1.50 -44.51
CA HIS A 97 -58.35 1.18 -45.74
C HIS A 97 -59.18 2.40 -46.16
N SER A 98 -58.74 3.15 -47.17
CA SER A 98 -59.62 4.08 -47.85
C SER A 98 -60.56 3.28 -48.74
N HIS A 99 -61.84 3.38 -48.43
CA HIS A 99 -62.91 2.77 -49.19
C HIS A 99 -62.87 3.25 -50.64
N PHE A 100 -62.58 2.32 -51.53
CA PHE A 100 -62.75 2.46 -52.97
C PHE A 100 -64.27 2.49 -53.25
N THR A 101 -64.88 3.66 -53.21
CA THR A 101 -66.27 3.85 -53.67
C THR A 101 -66.29 3.81 -55.18
N SER A 102 -66.88 2.74 -55.71
CA SER A 102 -67.23 2.54 -57.11
C SER A 102 -67.93 3.76 -57.74
N PRO A 103 -67.56 4.20 -58.95
CA PRO A 103 -68.34 5.19 -59.66
C PRO A 103 -69.66 4.54 -60.10
N THR A 104 -70.76 4.97 -59.49
CA THR A 104 -72.12 4.65 -59.96
C THR A 104 -72.29 5.34 -61.32
N ALA A 105 -72.39 4.53 -62.37
CA ALA A 105 -72.73 4.96 -63.71
C ALA A 105 -74.14 5.56 -63.69
N MET A 106 -74.23 6.88 -63.54
CA MET A 106 -75.46 7.63 -63.78
C MET A 106 -75.70 7.65 -65.29
N MET A 107 -76.59 6.75 -65.70
CA MET A 107 -77.20 6.68 -67.02
C MET A 107 -77.96 8.00 -67.26
N TYR A 108 -77.38 8.92 -68.03
CA TYR A 108 -78.11 10.09 -68.51
C TYR A 108 -78.84 9.72 -69.80
N GLU A 109 -80.16 9.71 -69.70
CA GLU A 109 -81.10 9.63 -70.80
C GLU A 109 -80.91 10.79 -71.77
N TYR A 110 -80.89 10.46 -73.07
CA TYR A 110 -81.05 11.41 -74.16
C TYR A 110 -82.48 11.98 -74.19
N PRO A 111 -82.68 13.31 -74.19
CA PRO A 111 -83.89 13.91 -74.73
C PRO A 111 -83.68 14.20 -76.22
N ARG A 112 -84.36 13.41 -77.06
CA ARG A 112 -84.59 13.70 -78.47
C ARG A 112 -85.71 14.75 -78.58
N ARG A 113 -85.49 15.76 -79.44
CA ARG A 113 -86.43 16.59 -80.25
C ARG A 113 -86.19 18.09 -80.04
N ARG A 114 -85.63 18.78 -81.03
CA ARG A 114 -86.27 19.28 -82.28
C ARG A 114 -87.15 20.49 -81.99
N ASN A 115 -86.54 21.67 -82.02
CA ASN A 115 -87.19 22.93 -82.36
C ASN A 115 -86.34 23.59 -83.45
N LEU A 116 -86.95 23.81 -84.61
CA LEU A 116 -86.51 24.72 -85.64
C LEU A 116 -87.05 26.08 -85.23
N SER A 117 -86.21 26.94 -84.67
CA SER A 117 -86.49 28.36 -84.45
C SER A 117 -85.42 29.22 -85.12
N GLU A 118 -85.92 30.06 -86.03
CA GLU A 118 -85.51 31.41 -86.43
C GLU A 118 -84.02 31.79 -86.67
N PRO A 119 -83.71 32.46 -87.80
CA PRO A 119 -82.36 32.98 -88.12
C PRO A 119 -81.89 34.17 -87.25
N HIS A 120 -82.60 34.48 -86.15
CA HIS A 120 -82.24 35.54 -85.21
C HIS A 120 -81.46 35.00 -83.99
N GLU A 121 -81.61 33.72 -83.65
CA GLU A 121 -80.89 33.06 -82.54
C GLU A 121 -79.41 32.83 -82.89
N THR A 122 -79.09 32.65 -84.17
CA THR A 122 -77.71 32.37 -84.62
C THR A 122 -76.72 33.50 -84.35
N TYR A 123 -77.18 34.76 -84.28
CA TYR A 123 -76.32 35.90 -83.95
C TYR A 123 -76.04 35.99 -82.44
N GLU A 124 -77.04 35.73 -81.60
CA GLU A 124 -76.86 35.67 -80.14
C GLU A 124 -76.00 34.47 -79.70
N TYR A 125 -76.08 33.34 -80.42
CA TYR A 125 -75.19 32.19 -80.20
C TYR A 125 -73.73 32.46 -80.59
N ILE A 126 -73.49 33.30 -81.60
CA ILE A 126 -72.12 33.70 -81.99
C ILE A 126 -71.53 34.65 -80.94
N ASP A 127 -72.29 35.64 -80.48
CA ASP A 127 -71.84 36.58 -79.45
C ASP A 127 -71.60 35.87 -78.10
N ALA A 128 -72.48 34.93 -77.71
CA ALA A 128 -72.29 34.12 -76.50
C ALA A 128 -71.09 33.14 -76.60
N ALA A 129 -70.80 32.62 -77.79
CA ALA A 129 -69.63 31.78 -78.03
C ALA A 129 -68.33 32.59 -77.95
N GLU A 130 -68.32 33.83 -78.46
CA GLU A 130 -67.17 34.73 -78.34
C GLU A 130 -66.91 35.15 -76.89
N GLU A 131 -67.95 35.46 -76.12
CA GLU A 131 -67.83 35.80 -74.70
C GLU A 131 -67.29 34.62 -73.87
N GLU A 132 -67.78 33.39 -74.11
CA GLU A 132 -67.31 32.19 -73.42
C GLU A 132 -65.85 31.84 -73.80
N VAL A 133 -65.44 32.06 -75.05
CA VAL A 133 -64.03 31.92 -75.47
C VAL A 133 -63.14 32.94 -74.76
N GLN A 134 -63.58 34.19 -74.64
CA GLN A 134 -62.84 35.23 -73.91
C GLN A 134 -62.75 34.91 -72.42
N ARG A 135 -63.82 34.41 -71.81
CA ARG A 135 -63.85 33.95 -70.41
C ARG A 135 -62.89 32.80 -70.18
N GLN A 136 -62.90 31.79 -71.04
CA GLN A 136 -61.97 30.66 -70.96
C GLN A 136 -60.51 31.08 -71.19
N ALA A 137 -60.26 32.05 -72.07
CA ALA A 137 -58.92 32.61 -72.28
C ALA A 137 -58.41 33.36 -71.04
N ARG A 138 -59.27 34.14 -70.35
CA ARG A 138 -58.93 34.79 -69.08
C ARG A 138 -58.63 33.77 -67.98
N LEU A 139 -59.47 32.75 -67.85
CA LEU A 139 -59.31 31.70 -66.83
C LEU A 139 -58.05 30.84 -67.08
N LYS A 140 -57.70 30.56 -68.34
CA LYS A 140 -56.42 29.91 -68.70
C LYS A 140 -55.22 30.75 -68.30
N ARG A 141 -55.22 32.06 -68.61
CA ARG A 141 -54.13 32.98 -68.21
C ARG A 141 -54.01 33.10 -66.69
N GLU A 142 -55.13 33.21 -65.98
CA GLU A 142 -55.14 33.26 -64.52
C GLU A 142 -54.57 31.97 -63.91
N LYS A 143 -54.93 30.80 -64.45
CA LYS A 143 -54.39 29.51 -64.02
C LYS A 143 -52.89 29.37 -64.30
N GLU A 144 -52.42 29.83 -65.46
CA GLU A 144 -50.99 29.83 -65.81
C GLU A 144 -50.19 30.77 -64.91
N ASN A 145 -50.70 31.98 -64.65
CA ASN A 145 -50.08 32.94 -63.73
C ASN A 145 -50.03 32.38 -62.30
N ALA A 146 -51.11 31.77 -61.82
CA ALA A 146 -51.15 31.11 -60.51
C ALA A 146 -50.11 29.97 -60.43
N ARG A 147 -49.97 29.17 -61.50
CA ARG A 147 -48.96 28.10 -61.56
C ARG A 147 -47.53 28.65 -61.53
N LEU A 148 -47.27 29.74 -62.25
CA LEU A 148 -45.95 30.39 -62.27
C LEU A 148 -45.60 30.99 -60.90
N GLN A 149 -46.57 31.60 -60.22
CA GLN A 149 -46.37 32.12 -58.86
C GLN A 149 -46.09 30.99 -57.86
N GLN A 150 -46.86 29.90 -57.89
CA GLN A 150 -46.63 28.73 -57.04
C GLN A 150 -45.23 28.12 -57.26
N ALA A 151 -44.81 27.98 -58.53
CA ALA A 151 -43.47 27.47 -58.84
C ALA A 151 -42.35 28.38 -58.31
N ALA A 152 -42.52 29.70 -58.41
CA ALA A 152 -41.56 30.66 -57.88
C ALA A 152 -41.49 30.63 -56.34
N GLU A 153 -42.62 30.52 -55.66
CA GLU A 153 -42.68 30.37 -54.20
C GLU A 153 -42.05 29.05 -53.73
N GLU A 154 -42.29 27.94 -54.43
CA GLU A 154 -41.68 26.65 -54.14
C GLU A 154 -40.15 26.69 -54.34
N GLU A 155 -39.67 27.35 -55.40
CA GLU A 155 -38.24 27.52 -55.64
C GLU A 155 -37.58 28.37 -54.55
N GLN A 156 -38.23 29.46 -54.11
CA GLN A 156 -37.74 30.28 -53.00
C GLN A 156 -37.69 29.50 -51.69
N ARG A 157 -38.75 28.74 -51.37
CA ARG A 157 -38.78 27.87 -50.18
C ARG A 157 -37.67 26.81 -50.23
N ARG A 158 -37.46 26.20 -51.39
CA ARG A 158 -36.40 25.21 -51.58
C ARG A 158 -35.01 25.82 -51.38
N LYS A 159 -34.73 27.01 -51.93
CA LYS A 159 -33.46 27.72 -51.75
C LYS A 159 -33.24 28.12 -50.29
N ALA A 160 -34.28 28.58 -49.59
CA ALA A 160 -34.20 28.90 -48.17
C ALA A 160 -33.85 27.66 -47.33
N LEU A 161 -34.52 26.54 -47.57
CA LEU A 161 -34.24 25.27 -46.88
C LEU A 161 -32.82 24.75 -47.18
N GLU A 162 -32.35 24.87 -48.42
CA GLU A 162 -30.99 24.47 -48.78
C GLU A 162 -29.94 25.34 -48.08
N ALA A 163 -30.15 26.66 -48.02
CA ALA A 163 -29.28 27.58 -47.30
C ALA A 163 -29.25 27.28 -45.79
N GLU A 164 -30.40 26.98 -45.18
CA GLU A 164 -30.49 26.57 -43.77
C GLU A 164 -29.76 25.24 -43.51
N LEU A 165 -29.92 24.25 -44.40
CA LEU A 165 -29.23 22.96 -44.29
C LEU A 165 -27.70 23.12 -44.41
N GLN A 166 -27.24 23.93 -45.36
CA GLN A 166 -25.81 24.23 -45.52
C GLN A 166 -25.27 24.96 -44.29
N TYR A 167 -25.99 25.97 -43.78
CA TYR A 167 -25.60 26.69 -42.57
C TYR A 167 -25.52 25.74 -41.36
N ALA A 168 -26.54 24.90 -41.15
CA ALA A 168 -26.55 23.92 -40.08
C ALA A 168 -25.39 22.91 -40.21
N ALA A 169 -25.07 22.45 -41.42
CA ALA A 169 -23.94 21.56 -41.68
C ALA A 169 -22.60 22.22 -41.33
N THR A 170 -22.39 23.48 -41.72
CA THR A 170 -21.15 24.21 -41.38
C THR A 170 -21.02 24.45 -39.87
N LEU A 171 -22.13 24.75 -39.19
CA LEU A 171 -22.13 24.94 -37.74
C LEU A 171 -21.81 23.64 -36.99
N ARG A 172 -22.37 22.51 -37.43
CA ARG A 172 -22.03 21.19 -36.89
C ARG A 172 -20.55 20.86 -37.09
N ARG A 173 -20.02 21.08 -38.29
CA ARG A 173 -18.60 20.83 -38.59
C ARG A 173 -17.67 21.68 -37.73
N LYS A 174 -17.99 22.96 -37.52
CA LYS A 174 -17.20 23.84 -36.64
C LYS A 174 -17.23 23.38 -35.17
N ARG A 175 -18.41 22.99 -34.66
CA ARG A 175 -18.52 22.45 -33.29
C ARG A 175 -17.74 21.16 -33.12
N GLU A 176 -17.86 20.25 -34.08
CA GLU A 176 -17.14 18.97 -34.05
C GLU A 176 -15.62 19.17 -34.08
N GLN A 177 -15.11 20.12 -34.88
CA GLN A 177 -13.69 20.46 -34.87
C GLN A 177 -13.23 21.00 -33.51
N GLN A 178 -14.00 21.92 -32.91
CA GLN A 178 -13.69 22.47 -31.59
C GLN A 178 -13.75 21.40 -30.49
N GLU A 179 -14.70 20.48 -30.57
CA GLU A 179 -14.83 19.37 -29.63
C GLU A 179 -13.63 18.41 -29.75
N ARG A 180 -13.22 18.05 -30.97
CA ARG A 180 -12.03 17.22 -31.21
C ARG A 180 -10.77 17.87 -30.65
N GLU A 181 -10.53 19.16 -30.93
CA GLU A 181 -9.37 19.88 -30.40
C GLU A 181 -9.38 19.93 -28.86
N ALA A 182 -10.55 20.14 -28.25
CA ALA A 182 -10.69 20.13 -26.80
C ALA A 182 -10.47 18.73 -26.20
N GLU A 183 -10.90 17.67 -26.87
CA GLU A 183 -10.64 16.29 -26.46
C GLU A 183 -9.16 15.92 -26.57
N GLU A 184 -8.48 16.30 -27.66
CA GLU A 184 -7.05 16.09 -27.83
C GLU A 184 -6.25 16.79 -26.72
N LEU A 185 -6.58 18.05 -26.40
CA LEU A 185 -5.95 18.77 -25.29
C LEU A 185 -6.19 18.08 -23.94
N LYS A 186 -7.40 17.58 -23.69
CA LYS A 186 -7.70 16.81 -22.46
C LYS A 186 -6.91 15.52 -22.40
N GLN A 187 -6.76 14.80 -23.52
CA GLN A 187 -5.97 13.57 -23.58
C GLN A 187 -4.49 13.85 -23.28
N ILE A 188 -3.90 14.89 -23.88
CA ILE A 188 -2.52 15.30 -23.62
C ILE A 188 -2.33 15.68 -22.13
N GLN A 189 -3.25 16.43 -21.55
CA GLN A 189 -3.19 16.79 -20.12
C GLN A 189 -3.27 15.55 -19.22
N LEU A 190 -4.13 14.59 -19.55
CA LEU A 190 -4.30 13.37 -18.77
C LEU A 190 -3.09 12.45 -18.89
N GLU A 191 -2.48 12.36 -20.08
CA GLU A 191 -1.23 11.64 -20.29
C GLU A 191 -0.07 12.28 -19.51
N ASN A 192 0.06 13.61 -19.57
CA ASN A 192 1.08 14.33 -18.80
C ASN A 192 0.90 14.14 -17.29
N ARG A 193 -0.33 14.18 -16.79
CA ARG A 193 -0.63 13.88 -15.38
C ARG A 193 -0.21 12.45 -15.01
N ARG A 194 -0.54 11.46 -15.86
CA ARG A 194 -0.12 10.07 -15.65
C ARG A 194 1.40 9.91 -15.65
N ARG A 195 2.11 10.60 -16.55
CA ARG A 195 3.58 10.56 -16.60
C ARG A 195 4.20 11.14 -15.32
N VAL A 196 3.71 12.30 -14.87
CA VAL A 196 4.18 12.95 -13.64
C VAL A 196 3.90 12.08 -12.41
N GLU A 197 2.70 11.49 -12.31
CA GLU A 197 2.36 10.61 -11.18
C GLU A 197 3.23 9.35 -11.15
N LYS A 198 3.47 8.74 -12.32
CA LYS A 198 4.39 7.60 -12.44
C LYS A 198 5.80 7.98 -12.02
N GLU A 199 6.30 9.13 -12.44
CA GLU A 199 7.63 9.61 -12.05
C GLU A 199 7.74 9.85 -10.54
N LYS A 200 6.73 10.50 -9.93
CA LYS A 200 6.66 10.70 -8.47
C LYS A 200 6.69 9.37 -7.72
N ARG A 201 5.87 8.39 -8.15
CA ARG A 201 5.84 7.06 -7.53
C ARG A 201 7.19 6.35 -7.63
N MET A 202 7.87 6.46 -8.78
CA MET A 202 9.20 5.89 -8.96
C MET A 202 10.26 6.60 -8.09
N ALA A 203 10.18 7.92 -7.94
CA ALA A 203 11.09 8.69 -7.08
C ALA A 203 10.89 8.33 -5.60
N GLU A 204 9.64 8.21 -5.14
CA GLU A 204 9.31 7.78 -3.78
C GLU A 204 9.80 6.35 -3.51
N ALA A 205 9.60 5.44 -4.48
CA ALA A 205 10.09 4.06 -4.38
C ALA A 205 11.62 4.00 -4.25
N LYS A 206 12.35 4.79 -5.06
CA LYS A 206 13.81 4.90 -4.97
C LYS A 206 14.25 5.44 -3.61
N LYS A 207 13.63 6.53 -3.14
CA LYS A 207 13.94 7.11 -1.83
C LYS A 207 13.72 6.12 -0.68
N LEU A 208 12.65 5.33 -0.76
CA LEU A 208 12.35 4.30 0.24
C LEU A 208 13.37 3.15 0.20
N GLN A 209 13.80 2.74 -1.00
CA GLN A 209 14.84 1.74 -1.17
C GLN A 209 16.19 2.23 -0.61
N GLU A 210 16.60 3.46 -0.96
CA GLU A 210 17.81 4.08 -0.41
C GLU A 210 17.78 4.16 1.11
N TRP A 211 16.62 4.48 1.69
CA TRP A 211 16.45 4.50 3.15
C TRP A 211 16.63 3.11 3.77
N ARG A 212 16.06 2.06 3.16
CA ARG A 212 16.25 0.67 3.63
C ARG A 212 17.72 0.24 3.52
N ASP A 213 18.38 0.58 2.43
CA ASP A 213 19.80 0.26 2.23
C ASP A 213 20.68 0.99 3.25
N GLN A 214 20.37 2.24 3.58
CA GLN A 214 21.06 2.98 4.64
C GLN A 214 20.86 2.36 6.02
N GLN A 215 19.64 1.92 6.35
CA GLN A 215 19.36 1.22 7.61
C GLN A 215 20.12 -0.12 7.69
N ALA A 216 20.11 -0.90 6.61
CA ALA A 216 20.84 -2.15 6.53
C ALA A 216 22.36 -1.93 6.70
N ARG A 217 22.92 -0.90 6.07
CA ARG A 217 24.34 -0.53 6.25
C ARG A 217 24.67 -0.11 7.68
N ARG A 218 23.81 0.68 8.33
CA ARG A 218 24.00 1.07 9.74
C ARG A 218 23.94 -0.15 10.66
N ALA A 219 22.96 -1.03 10.47
CA ALA A 219 22.85 -2.26 11.24
C ALA A 219 24.08 -3.16 11.06
N ALA A 220 24.57 -3.32 9.82
CA ALA A 220 25.78 -4.09 9.54
C ALA A 220 27.02 -3.47 10.21
N GLN A 221 27.18 -2.15 10.18
CA GLN A 221 28.28 -1.47 10.88
C GLN A 221 28.22 -1.67 12.40
N VAL A 222 27.04 -1.54 13.01
CA VAL A 222 26.84 -1.80 14.44
C VAL A 222 27.16 -3.25 14.79
N ALA A 223 26.72 -4.21 13.96
CA ALA A 223 27.01 -5.62 14.15
C ALA A 223 28.52 -5.91 14.06
N MET A 224 29.23 -5.31 13.09
CA MET A 224 30.68 -5.46 12.99
C MET A 224 31.41 -4.89 14.20
N VAL A 225 31.03 -3.70 14.68
CA VAL A 225 31.64 -3.09 15.87
C VAL A 225 31.37 -3.93 17.12
N LYS A 226 30.14 -4.46 17.27
CA LYS A 226 29.79 -5.36 18.38
C LYS A 226 30.61 -6.65 18.33
N ALA A 227 30.74 -7.26 17.16
CA ALA A 227 31.53 -8.48 16.97
C ALA A 227 33.03 -8.24 17.26
N GLU A 228 33.60 -7.13 16.80
CA GLU A 228 35.00 -6.78 17.11
C GLU A 228 35.20 -6.50 18.60
N SER A 229 34.28 -5.77 19.24
CA SER A 229 34.31 -5.52 20.68
C SER A 229 34.20 -6.82 21.48
N GLN A 230 33.37 -7.76 21.05
CA GLN A 230 33.23 -9.05 21.71
C GLN A 230 34.53 -9.85 21.58
N LYS A 231 35.08 -9.94 20.37
CA LYS A 231 36.36 -10.60 20.12
C LYS A 231 37.49 -10.05 20.99
N ARG A 232 37.58 -8.71 21.14
CA ARG A 232 38.57 -8.08 22.02
C ARG A 232 38.36 -8.44 23.49
N ARG A 233 37.12 -8.47 23.97
CA ARG A 233 36.79 -8.88 25.34
C ARG A 233 37.18 -10.34 25.59
N ASP A 234 36.90 -11.22 24.63
CA ASP A 234 37.25 -12.64 24.72
C ASP A 234 38.76 -12.86 24.74
N GLU A 235 39.51 -12.11 23.91
CA GLU A 235 40.97 -12.13 23.89
C GLU A 235 41.58 -11.60 25.20
N ASP A 236 41.06 -10.48 25.73
CA ASP A 236 41.51 -9.91 27.00
C ASP A 236 41.19 -10.84 28.17
N ARG A 237 40.03 -11.50 28.16
CA ARG A 237 39.64 -12.50 29.15
C ARG A 237 40.59 -13.70 29.12
N ARG A 238 40.87 -14.26 27.93
CA ARG A 238 41.84 -15.36 27.78
C ARG A 238 43.21 -14.98 28.33
N ARG A 239 43.67 -13.75 28.08
CA ARG A 239 44.94 -13.24 28.64
C ARG A 239 44.93 -13.17 30.17
N ARG A 240 43.84 -12.70 30.78
CA ARG A 240 43.72 -12.64 32.26
C ARG A 240 43.76 -14.02 32.91
N ILE A 241 43.05 -14.99 32.32
CA ILE A 241 43.04 -16.38 32.79
C ILE A 241 44.46 -16.95 32.76
N LEU A 242 45.17 -16.78 31.64
CA LEU A 242 46.56 -17.26 31.50
C LEU A 242 47.56 -16.51 32.39
N SER A 243 47.30 -15.25 32.75
CA SER A 243 48.24 -14.42 33.55
C SER A 243 48.03 -14.50 35.06
N SER A 244 47.03 -15.24 35.57
CA SER A 244 46.73 -15.31 37.00
C SER A 244 47.85 -16.06 37.77
N PRO A 245 48.62 -15.39 38.65
CA PRO A 245 49.75 -15.99 39.36
C PRO A 245 49.34 -17.00 40.45
N LYS A 246 48.04 -17.17 40.72
CA LYS A 246 47.53 -18.17 41.67
C LYS A 246 47.73 -19.62 41.17
N ALA A 247 48.02 -19.82 39.88
CA ALA A 247 48.21 -21.15 39.28
C ALA A 247 49.46 -21.92 39.78
N ASN A 248 50.44 -21.27 40.41
CA ASN A 248 51.71 -21.90 40.80
C ASN A 248 51.84 -22.23 42.30
N SER A 249 50.79 -22.03 43.11
CA SER A 249 50.80 -22.39 44.53
C SER A 249 50.39 -23.86 44.74
N ALA A 250 51.20 -24.79 44.22
CA ALA A 250 51.01 -26.24 44.28
C ALA A 250 51.13 -26.86 45.70
N ARG A 251 50.91 -26.10 46.77
CA ARG A 251 51.07 -26.57 48.17
C ARG A 251 49.75 -26.75 48.91
N TYR A 252 48.62 -26.36 48.33
CA TYR A 252 47.29 -26.63 48.88
C TYR A 252 46.45 -27.34 47.81
N ASP A 253 45.89 -28.50 48.15
CA ASP A 253 45.04 -29.31 47.26
C ASP A 253 43.74 -28.60 46.84
N GLU A 254 43.41 -27.48 47.49
CA GLU A 254 42.22 -26.67 47.23
C GLU A 254 42.61 -25.39 46.48
N ILE A 255 42.13 -25.28 45.23
CA ILE A 255 42.46 -24.17 44.33
C ILE A 255 41.54 -22.98 44.61
N VAL A 256 40.23 -23.22 44.64
CA VAL A 256 39.19 -22.22 44.89
C VAL A 256 38.03 -22.87 45.63
N SER A 257 37.47 -22.17 46.62
CA SER A 257 36.21 -22.56 47.25
C SER A 257 35.33 -21.37 47.60
N GLY A 258 34.03 -21.65 47.73
CA GLY A 258 33.02 -20.62 47.96
C GLY A 258 31.60 -21.15 47.86
N TRP A 259 30.64 -20.33 48.28
CA TRP A 259 29.23 -20.64 48.14
C TRP A 259 28.77 -20.39 46.71
N VAL A 260 28.07 -21.37 46.15
CA VAL A 260 27.49 -21.31 44.81
C VAL A 260 26.09 -21.88 44.81
N THR A 261 25.25 -21.42 43.90
CA THR A 261 23.96 -22.05 43.61
C THR A 261 24.13 -22.96 42.40
N VAL A 262 23.85 -24.25 42.56
CA VAL A 262 23.97 -25.25 41.50
C VAL A 262 22.59 -25.67 41.05
N GLN A 263 22.39 -25.70 39.74
CA GLN A 263 21.23 -26.28 39.10
C GLN A 263 21.70 -27.39 38.17
N SER A 264 21.22 -28.61 38.42
CA SER A 264 21.53 -29.76 37.57
C SER A 264 20.64 -29.73 36.32
N GLY A 265 21.14 -30.14 35.16
CA GLY A 265 20.37 -30.20 33.92
C GLY A 265 19.15 -31.12 34.01
N ASP A 266 19.26 -32.16 34.83
CA ASP A 266 18.19 -33.15 35.04
C ASP A 266 17.08 -32.61 35.96
N SER A 267 17.30 -31.48 36.64
CA SER A 267 16.36 -30.92 37.61
C SER A 267 16.29 -29.39 37.57
N LEU A 268 15.08 -28.86 37.44
CA LEU A 268 14.82 -27.42 37.55
C LEU A 268 15.05 -26.85 38.96
N SER A 269 15.43 -27.67 39.95
CA SER A 269 15.71 -27.22 41.31
C SER A 269 17.12 -26.64 41.43
N SER A 270 17.23 -25.35 41.74
CA SER A 270 18.49 -24.72 42.13
C SER A 270 18.75 -24.93 43.63
N LYS A 271 19.96 -25.38 44.01
CA LYS A 271 20.34 -25.63 45.41
C LYS A 271 21.63 -24.90 45.73
N ARG A 272 21.66 -24.16 46.84
CA ARG A 272 22.87 -23.53 47.36
C ARG A 272 23.78 -24.58 48.01
N ARG A 273 25.03 -24.63 47.58
CA ARG A 273 26.06 -25.58 48.02
C ARG A 273 27.37 -24.85 48.25
N PHE A 274 28.16 -25.36 49.18
CA PHE A 274 29.55 -24.92 49.29
C PHE A 274 30.38 -25.74 48.30
N CYS A 275 31.01 -25.07 47.34
CA CYS A 275 31.81 -25.70 46.30
C CYS A 275 33.29 -25.57 46.63
N SER A 276 34.04 -26.67 46.48
CA SER A 276 35.49 -26.70 46.60
C SER A 276 36.07 -27.36 45.36
N VAL A 277 36.91 -26.62 44.63
CA VAL A 277 37.64 -27.09 43.46
C VAL A 277 39.00 -27.61 43.93
N ARG A 278 39.25 -28.90 43.71
CA ARG A 278 40.55 -29.53 43.95
C ARG A 278 41.19 -29.96 42.64
N SER A 279 42.45 -30.40 42.69
CA SER A 279 43.22 -30.80 41.50
C SER A 279 42.56 -31.90 40.65
N HIS A 280 41.78 -32.81 41.25
CA HIS A 280 41.22 -33.98 40.55
C HIS A 280 39.69 -34.10 40.64
N GLU A 281 39.05 -33.28 41.46
CA GLU A 281 37.63 -33.41 41.76
C GLU A 281 37.02 -32.06 42.14
N LEU A 282 35.78 -31.84 41.69
CA LEU A 282 34.91 -30.77 42.10
C LEU A 282 33.92 -31.32 43.13
N LYS A 283 33.94 -30.80 44.35
CA LYS A 283 33.08 -31.27 45.43
C LYS A 283 32.05 -30.23 45.84
N PHE A 284 30.80 -30.68 45.93
CA PHE A 284 29.69 -29.89 46.46
C PHE A 284 29.29 -30.41 47.84
N PHE A 285 29.42 -29.54 48.81
CA PHE A 285 29.09 -29.77 50.20
C PHE A 285 27.76 -29.12 50.56
N LYS A 286 27.10 -29.68 51.57
CA LYS A 286 25.92 -29.03 52.15
C LYS A 286 26.28 -27.71 52.84
N ASP A 287 27.39 -27.69 53.58
CA ASP A 287 27.86 -26.57 54.39
C ASP A 287 29.35 -26.29 54.16
N ALA A 288 29.84 -25.12 54.59
CA ALA A 288 31.26 -24.73 54.47
C ALA A 288 32.22 -25.50 55.39
N SER A 289 31.71 -26.33 56.32
CA SER A 289 32.56 -27.15 57.18
C SER A 289 33.18 -28.29 56.37
N THR A 290 34.48 -28.48 56.51
CA THR A 290 35.24 -29.58 55.88
C THR A 290 34.73 -30.97 56.26
N SER A 291 34.01 -31.09 57.38
CA SER A 291 33.38 -32.33 57.86
C SER A 291 31.94 -32.54 57.37
N SER A 292 31.42 -31.64 56.54
CA SER A 292 30.04 -31.71 56.08
C SER A 292 29.81 -32.83 55.05
N GLN A 293 28.56 -33.28 54.96
CA GLN A 293 28.14 -34.30 54.02
C GLN A 293 28.39 -33.85 52.58
N ILE A 294 29.18 -34.65 51.85
CA ILE A 294 29.38 -34.50 50.41
C ILE A 294 28.06 -34.85 49.72
N MET A 295 27.53 -33.92 48.95
CA MET A 295 26.28 -34.10 48.21
C MET A 295 26.53 -34.63 46.81
N GLU A 296 27.57 -34.12 46.17
CA GLU A 296 27.93 -34.45 44.80
C GLU A 296 29.43 -34.27 44.61
N THR A 297 30.02 -35.14 43.80
CA THR A 297 31.44 -35.10 43.42
C THR A 297 31.51 -35.34 41.93
N ILE A 298 32.21 -34.46 41.23
CA ILE A 298 32.43 -34.55 39.78
C ILE A 298 33.93 -34.67 39.57
N GLY A 299 34.39 -35.71 38.88
CA GLY A 299 35.80 -35.84 38.55
C GLY A 299 36.21 -34.73 37.56
N THR A 300 37.35 -34.08 37.76
CA THR A 300 37.76 -33.02 36.81
C THR A 300 38.04 -33.58 35.42
N ALA A 301 38.47 -34.84 35.33
CA ALA A 301 38.63 -35.58 34.07
C ALA A 301 37.29 -35.90 33.38
N GLU A 302 36.17 -35.86 34.10
CA GLU A 302 34.82 -36.08 33.55
C GLU A 302 34.25 -34.79 32.96
N ILE A 303 34.89 -33.62 33.17
CA ILE A 303 34.40 -32.34 32.67
C ILE A 303 34.81 -32.22 31.19
N ALA A 304 33.83 -32.22 30.31
CA ALA A 304 34.02 -32.10 28.87
C ALA A 304 34.13 -30.64 28.42
N LYS A 305 33.32 -29.76 29.02
CA LYS A 305 33.22 -28.35 28.61
C LYS A 305 32.89 -27.45 29.79
N VAL A 306 33.51 -26.28 29.82
CA VAL A 306 33.18 -25.17 30.73
C VAL A 306 32.94 -23.94 29.86
N SER A 307 31.77 -23.33 29.98
CA SER A 307 31.42 -22.14 29.17
C SER A 307 30.65 -21.12 29.99
N ASP A 308 30.99 -19.86 29.79
CA ASP A 308 30.22 -18.69 30.23
C ASP A 308 29.43 -18.08 29.06
N ASN A 309 29.45 -18.74 27.89
CA ASN A 309 28.73 -18.23 26.73
C ASN A 309 27.26 -18.65 26.81
N GLU A 310 26.39 -17.66 26.57
CA GLU A 310 24.93 -17.77 26.50
C GLU A 310 24.47 -18.84 25.49
N ASP A 311 25.23 -19.03 24.42
CA ASP A 311 24.87 -19.91 23.30
C ASP A 311 24.90 -21.40 23.64
N ASP A 312 25.67 -21.81 24.65
CA ASP A 312 25.93 -23.22 24.94
C ASP A 312 24.94 -23.83 25.95
N PHE A 313 24.32 -23.00 26.78
CA PHE A 313 23.45 -23.45 27.86
C PHE A 313 22.13 -22.67 27.84
N ASN A 314 21.04 -23.36 27.50
CA ASN A 314 19.71 -22.76 27.48
C ASN A 314 19.34 -22.18 28.85
N GLY A 315 19.13 -20.86 28.90
CA GLY A 315 18.69 -20.14 30.11
C GLY A 315 19.78 -19.34 30.83
N LEU A 316 21.05 -19.45 30.40
CA LEU A 316 22.16 -18.70 31.00
C LEU A 316 22.00 -17.17 30.82
N GLU A 317 21.40 -16.72 29.71
CA GLU A 317 21.13 -15.29 29.42
C GLU A 317 20.38 -14.55 30.54
N SER A 318 19.54 -15.27 31.29
CA SER A 318 18.71 -14.66 32.33
C SER A 318 19.41 -14.55 33.69
N LEU A 319 20.54 -15.24 33.87
CA LEU A 319 21.20 -15.40 35.15
C LEU A 319 22.51 -14.62 35.17
N GLN A 320 22.56 -13.59 36.02
CA GLN A 320 23.80 -12.83 36.21
C GLN A 320 24.85 -13.71 36.88
N TYR A 321 26.08 -13.66 36.36
CA TYR A 321 27.24 -14.34 36.95
C TYR A 321 27.08 -15.87 36.98
N ALA A 322 26.44 -16.47 35.99
CA ALA A 322 26.30 -17.91 35.87
C ALA A 322 27.27 -18.49 34.84
N PHE A 323 27.74 -19.71 35.05
CA PHE A 323 28.48 -20.45 34.05
C PHE A 323 27.99 -21.90 33.97
N GLY A 324 28.11 -22.49 32.78
CA GLY A 324 27.72 -23.86 32.52
C GLY A 324 28.92 -24.81 32.54
N LEU A 325 28.68 -26.01 33.07
CA LEU A 325 29.58 -27.14 33.08
C LEU A 325 28.90 -28.31 32.37
N GLU A 326 29.59 -28.96 31.45
CA GLU A 326 29.11 -30.18 30.80
C GLU A 326 30.10 -31.31 31.08
N THR A 327 29.56 -32.43 31.56
CA THR A 327 30.33 -33.66 31.81
C THR A 327 30.32 -34.56 30.56
N GLN A 328 31.31 -35.44 30.44
CA GLN A 328 31.41 -36.43 29.36
C GLN A 328 30.21 -37.38 29.31
N ASP A 329 29.54 -37.58 30.45
CA ASP A 329 28.29 -38.35 30.57
C ASP A 329 27.08 -37.61 29.98
N GLY A 330 27.24 -36.37 29.49
CA GLY A 330 26.17 -35.53 28.96
C GLY A 330 25.35 -34.81 30.01
N ARG A 331 25.74 -34.86 31.30
CA ARG A 331 25.08 -34.07 32.35
C ARG A 331 25.60 -32.65 32.32
N SER A 332 24.68 -31.69 32.26
CA SER A 332 24.99 -30.26 32.36
C SER A 332 24.72 -29.74 33.78
N PHE A 333 25.53 -28.79 34.25
CA PHE A 333 25.30 -28.08 35.51
C PHE A 333 25.41 -26.58 35.24
N ILE A 334 24.48 -25.81 35.80
CA ILE A 334 24.57 -24.34 35.84
C ILE A 334 25.02 -23.97 37.24
N VAL A 335 26.14 -23.25 37.35
CA VAL A 335 26.73 -22.80 38.60
C VAL A 335 26.68 -21.29 38.67
N ILE A 336 26.13 -20.77 39.76
CA ILE A 336 25.92 -19.33 40.00
C ILE A 336 26.65 -18.95 41.30
N PRO A 337 27.88 -18.43 41.22
CA PRO A 337 28.59 -17.85 42.36
C PRO A 337 27.90 -16.59 42.89
N GLU A 338 28.22 -16.22 44.13
CA GLU A 338 27.64 -15.03 44.77
C GLU A 338 28.22 -13.71 44.26
N THR A 339 29.43 -13.75 43.69
CA THR A 339 30.15 -12.55 43.23
C THR A 339 30.72 -12.74 41.84
N SER A 340 30.78 -11.66 41.06
CA SER A 340 31.32 -11.68 39.69
C SER A 340 32.78 -12.13 39.62
N HIS A 341 33.62 -11.72 40.57
CA HIS A 341 35.02 -12.11 40.62
C HIS A 341 35.21 -13.62 40.88
N GLN A 342 34.31 -14.23 41.65
CA GLN A 342 34.37 -15.67 41.91
C GLN A 342 34.07 -16.48 40.64
N VAL A 343 33.24 -15.99 39.72
CA VAL A 343 32.97 -16.68 38.44
C VAL A 343 34.26 -16.93 37.66
N GLU A 344 35.06 -15.88 37.49
CA GLU A 344 36.34 -15.98 36.77
C GLU A 344 37.31 -16.92 37.49
N ASP A 345 37.40 -16.83 38.82
CA ASP A 345 38.26 -17.70 39.63
C ASP A 345 37.82 -19.17 39.57
N PHE A 346 36.51 -19.47 39.65
CA PHE A 346 35.97 -20.82 39.54
C PHE A 346 36.18 -21.41 38.14
N ILE A 347 35.86 -20.65 37.07
CA ILE A 347 36.07 -21.12 35.70
C ILE A 347 37.55 -21.41 35.45
N ALA A 348 38.44 -20.50 35.84
CA ALA A 348 39.88 -20.69 35.67
C ALA A 348 40.39 -21.91 36.45
N ALA A 349 39.95 -22.08 37.70
CA ALA A 349 40.33 -23.23 38.52
C ALA A 349 39.82 -24.56 37.95
N ILE A 350 38.60 -24.59 37.43
CA ILE A 350 38.02 -25.81 36.83
C ILE A 350 38.73 -26.14 35.51
N ILE A 351 38.95 -25.16 34.63
CA ILE A 351 39.71 -25.35 33.38
C ILE A 351 41.11 -25.89 33.68
N GLN A 352 41.79 -25.29 34.68
CA GLN A 352 43.11 -25.73 35.11
C GLN A 352 43.09 -27.17 35.65
N ALA A 353 42.12 -27.51 36.49
CA ALA A 353 42.02 -28.84 37.11
C ALA A 353 41.57 -29.93 36.12
N ALA A 354 40.80 -29.57 35.09
CA ALA A 354 40.36 -30.46 34.01
C ALA A 354 41.41 -30.59 32.88
N GLY A 355 42.36 -29.66 32.80
CA GLY A 355 43.36 -29.61 31.73
C GLY A 355 42.77 -29.22 30.37
N LEU A 356 41.77 -28.32 30.37
CA LEU A 356 41.04 -27.84 29.19
C LEU A 356 41.67 -26.60 28.52
#